data_AF-X0TYK9-F1
#
_entry.id   AF-X0TYK9-F1
#
_cell.length_a   1.000
_cell.length_b   1.000
_cell.length_c   1.000
_cell.angle_alpha   90.00
_cell.angle_beta   90.00
_cell.angle_gamma   90.00
#
_symmetry.space_group_name_H-M   'P 1'
#
loop_
_entity.id
_entity.type
_entity.pdbx_description
1 polymer ?
#
loop_
_entity_poly.entity_id
_entity_poly.type
_entity_poly.pdbx_seq_one_letter_code
_entity_poly.pdbx_strand_id
1 'polypeptide(L)'
;VDAVVYYEITDPVKVTYNIADYYAAVTKLAQTNLRNLIGDLALDESLTSRELINSKLRQILDDATDKWGAKVGRVELQRIEPPKEVVEAMHRQMKAERERRAMILEAEGQKRSAILKAEGKAEAIKKVADADKYQ
;
A
#
# COMPACT_ATOMS: atom_id res chain seq x y z
N VAL A 1 -2.83 -14.54 8.23
CA VAL A 1 -2.07 -13.27 8.28
C VAL A 1 -1.20 -13.40 9.50
N ASP A 2 0.11 -13.39 9.27
CA ASP A 2 1.08 -13.86 10.25
C ASP A 2 2.02 -12.71 10.57
N ALA A 3 2.07 -12.37 11.85
CA ALA A 3 2.95 -11.35 12.41
C ALA A 3 3.56 -11.89 13.71
N VAL A 4 4.81 -11.50 13.97
CA VAL A 4 5.54 -11.83 15.19
C VAL A 4 5.57 -10.59 16.07
N VAL A 5 5.16 -10.75 17.33
CA VAL A 5 5.15 -9.68 18.33
C VAL A 5 6.21 -9.98 19.37
N TYR A 6 7.15 -9.06 19.55
CA TYR A 6 8.17 -9.11 20.58
C TYR A 6 7.77 -8.18 21.72
N TYR A 7 7.63 -8.74 22.93
CA TYR A 7 7.18 -8.02 24.11
C TYR A 7 8.01 -8.40 25.33
N GLU A 8 8.01 -7.52 26.32
CA GLU A 8 8.59 -7.74 27.64
C GLU A 8 7.52 -7.51 28.72
N ILE A 9 7.55 -8.34 29.77
CA ILE A 9 6.66 -8.16 30.93
C ILE A 9 7.27 -7.10 31.83
N THR A 10 6.57 -5.99 32.03
CA THR A 10 6.99 -4.89 32.90
C THR A 10 6.38 -5.01 34.30
N ASP A 11 5.17 -5.56 34.41
CA ASP A 11 4.46 -5.77 35.67
C ASP A 11 3.77 -7.14 35.68
N PRO A 12 4.42 -8.17 36.28
CA PRO A 12 3.88 -9.52 36.35
C PRO A 12 2.54 -9.62 37.09
N VAL A 13 2.28 -8.72 38.04
CA VAL A 13 1.03 -8.70 38.80
C VAL A 13 -0.10 -8.29 37.86
N LYS A 14 0.07 -7.20 37.11
CA LYS A 14 -0.93 -6.78 36.11
C LYS A 14 -1.17 -7.86 35.04
N VAL A 15 -0.13 -8.54 34.56
CA VAL A 15 -0.30 -9.59 33.53
C VAL A 15 -1.15 -10.75 34.07
N THR A 16 -1.00 -11.08 35.35
CA THR A 16 -1.70 -12.21 35.97
C THR A 16 -3.15 -11.87 36.34
N TYR A 17 -3.41 -10.64 36.78
CA TYR A 17 -4.71 -10.27 37.37
C TYR A 17 -5.60 -9.42 36.44
N ASN A 18 -5.02 -8.63 35.53
CA ASN A 18 -5.81 -7.74 34.66
C ASN A 18 -6.28 -8.44 33.38
N ILE A 19 -5.78 -9.65 33.09
CA ILE A 19 -6.17 -10.41 31.92
C ILE A 19 -6.14 -11.91 32.18
N ALA A 20 -7.16 -12.63 31.70
CA ALA A 20 -7.28 -14.07 31.94
C ALA A 20 -6.26 -14.89 31.12
N ASP A 21 -6.07 -14.53 29.85
CA ASP A 21 -5.09 -15.14 28.96
C ASP A 21 -4.43 -14.04 28.13
N TYR A 22 -3.27 -13.59 28.62
CA TYR A 22 -2.49 -12.54 27.96
C TYR A 22 -2.12 -12.93 26.53
N TYR A 23 -1.67 -14.17 26.31
CA TYR A 23 -1.19 -14.62 25.01
C TYR A 23 -2.32 -14.65 23.97
N ALA A 24 -3.47 -15.22 24.34
CA ALA A 24 -4.65 -15.25 23.47
C ALA A 24 -5.17 -13.82 23.19
N ALA A 25 -5.18 -12.94 24.19
CA ALA A 25 -5.66 -11.58 24.04
C ALA A 25 -4.78 -10.74 23.11
N VAL A 26 -3.45 -10.77 23.30
CA VAL A 26 -2.48 -10.07 22.44
C VAL A 26 -2.57 -10.60 21.01
N THR A 27 -2.65 -11.92 20.84
CA THR A 27 -2.77 -12.54 19.50
C THR A 27 -4.04 -12.07 18.79
N LYS A 28 -5.18 -12.07 19.49
CA LYS A 28 -6.46 -11.64 18.91
C LYS A 28 -6.48 -10.14 18.60
N LEU A 29 -5.88 -9.33 19.48
CA LEU A 29 -5.75 -7.89 19.28
C LEU A 29 -4.87 -7.58 18.07
N ALA A 30 -3.73 -8.27 17.93
CA ALA A 30 -2.82 -8.14 16.80
C ALA A 30 -3.52 -8.53 15.49
N GLN A 31 -4.21 -9.68 15.46
CA GLN A 31 -4.95 -10.14 14.27
C GLN A 31 -6.05 -9.16 13.84
N THR A 32 -6.80 -8.61 14.79
CA THR A 32 -7.91 -7.68 14.51
C THR A 32 -7.40 -6.37 13.93
N ASN A 33 -6.39 -5.76 14.57
CA ASN A 33 -5.81 -4.50 14.09
C ASN A 33 -5.08 -4.67 12.76
N LEU A 34 -4.38 -5.79 12.58
CA LEU A 34 -3.69 -6.07 11.33
C LEU A 34 -4.68 -6.21 10.16
N ARG A 35 -5.81 -6.89 10.36
CA ARG A 35 -6.87 -6.98 9.33
C ARG A 35 -7.38 -5.59 8.93
N ASN A 36 -7.64 -4.72 9.90
CA ASN A 36 -8.12 -3.37 9.64
C ASN A 36 -7.08 -2.55 8.86
N LEU A 37 -5.82 -2.56 9.30
CA LEU A 37 -4.73 -1.84 8.64
C LEU A 37 -4.50 -2.31 7.20
N ILE A 38 -4.63 -3.61 6.92
CA ILE A 38 -4.55 -4.15 5.56
C ILE A 38 -5.74 -3.71 4.70
N GLY A 39 -6.95 -3.67 5.28
CA GLY A 39 -8.15 -3.24 4.57
C GLY A 39 -8.11 -1.77 4.15
N ASP A 40 -7.48 -0.92 4.96
CA ASP A 40 -7.36 0.51 4.69
C ASP A 40 -6.29 0.87 3.65
N LEU A 41 -5.34 -0.02 3.38
CA LEU A 41 -4.25 0.25 2.45
C LEU A 41 -4.68 0.01 1.00
N ALA A 42 -4.85 1.12 0.26
CA ALA A 42 -4.97 1.09 -1.18
C ALA A 42 -3.67 0.52 -1.80
N LEU A 43 -3.84 -0.39 -2.73
CA LEU A 43 -2.87 -1.42 -3.12
C LEU A 43 -1.57 -0.91 -3.81
N ASP A 44 -1.41 0.39 -4.04
CA ASP A 44 -0.25 0.94 -4.76
C ASP A 44 1.01 1.12 -3.86
N GLU A 45 0.96 0.88 -2.54
CA GLU A 45 2.06 1.20 -1.61
C GLU A 45 2.67 0.01 -0.85
N SER A 46 2.58 -1.23 -1.35
CA SER A 46 2.89 -2.45 -0.57
C SER A 46 4.26 -2.49 0.16
N LEU A 47 5.33 -1.88 -0.37
CA LEU A 47 6.63 -1.84 0.30
C LEU A 47 6.72 -0.73 1.37
N THR A 48 6.24 0.48 1.06
CA THR A 48 6.09 1.59 2.03
C THR A 48 5.12 1.22 3.17
N SER A 49 4.15 0.36 2.85
CA SER A 49 3.13 -0.13 3.77
C SER A 49 3.69 -1.01 4.88
N ARG A 50 4.74 -1.81 4.66
CA ARG A 50 5.21 -2.75 5.71
C ARG A 50 5.77 -2.04 6.93
N GLU A 51 6.66 -1.09 6.72
CA GLU A 51 7.23 -0.27 7.80
C GLU A 51 6.13 0.49 8.55
N LEU A 52 5.19 1.07 7.79
CA LEU A 52 4.05 1.80 8.32
C LEU A 52 3.12 0.90 9.16
N ILE A 53 2.78 -0.29 8.66
CA ILE A 53 1.94 -1.25 9.39
C ILE A 53 2.69 -1.74 10.63
N ASN A 54 3.97 -2.09 10.53
CA ASN A 54 4.76 -2.52 11.70
C ASN A 54 4.75 -1.43 12.78
N SER A 55 4.98 -0.17 12.40
CA SER A 55 4.98 0.95 13.34
C SER A 55 3.60 1.20 13.96
N LYS A 56 2.54 1.25 13.14
CA LYS A 56 1.16 1.45 13.63
C LYS A 56 0.71 0.30 14.53
N LEU A 57 0.96 -0.95 14.12
CA LEU A 57 0.59 -2.13 14.87
C LEU A 57 1.38 -2.21 16.19
N ARG A 58 2.68 -1.89 16.18
CA ARG A 58 3.49 -1.76 17.41
C ARG A 58 2.84 -0.78 18.36
N GLN A 59 2.52 0.43 17.91
CA GLN A 59 1.94 1.48 18.76
C GLN A 59 0.59 1.06 19.35
N ILE A 60 -0.32 0.52 18.53
CA ILE A 60 -1.64 0.07 19.01
C ILE A 60 -1.51 -1.05 20.03
N LEU A 61 -0.60 -2.00 19.79
CA LEU A 61 -0.38 -3.10 20.72
C LEU A 61 0.27 -2.60 22.02
N ASP A 62 1.29 -1.75 21.94
CA ASP A 62 1.99 -1.18 23.10
C ASP A 62 1.01 -0.44 24.03
N ASP A 63 0.19 0.45 23.48
CA ASP A 63 -0.81 1.22 24.23
C ASP A 63 -1.86 0.33 24.92
N ALA A 64 -2.21 -0.79 24.30
CA ALA A 64 -3.17 -1.74 24.85
C ALA A 64 -2.55 -2.66 25.90
N THR A 65 -1.34 -3.17 25.65
CA THR A 65 -0.66 -4.12 26.53
C THR A 65 -0.08 -3.47 27.77
N ASP A 66 0.18 -2.15 27.75
CA ASP A 66 0.68 -1.43 28.93
C ASP A 66 -0.29 -1.53 30.12
N LYS A 67 -1.60 -1.52 29.84
CA LYS A 67 -2.66 -1.76 30.85
C LYS A 67 -2.61 -3.15 31.47
N TRP A 68 -2.06 -4.11 30.73
CA TRP A 68 -1.87 -5.49 31.16
C TRP A 68 -0.49 -5.71 31.77
N GLY A 69 0.38 -4.71 31.86
CA GLY A 69 1.73 -4.86 32.43
C GLY A 69 2.75 -5.46 31.47
N ALA A 70 2.58 -5.26 30.18
CA ALA A 70 3.56 -5.67 29.18
C ALA A 70 3.80 -4.58 28.14
N LYS A 71 5.04 -4.49 27.67
CA LYS A 71 5.49 -3.49 26.71
C LYS A 71 5.85 -4.15 25.39
N VAL A 72 5.41 -3.57 24.28
CA VAL A 72 5.64 -4.13 22.94
C VAL A 72 6.79 -3.37 22.27
N GLY A 73 7.94 -4.04 22.18
CA GLY A 73 9.15 -3.45 21.60
C GLY A 73 9.16 -3.50 20.08
N ARG A 74 8.69 -4.58 19.46
CA ARG A 74 8.76 -4.76 18.02
C ARG A 74 7.63 -5.63 17.49
N VAL A 75 7.16 -5.31 16.28
CA VAL A 75 6.22 -6.13 15.53
C VAL A 75 6.77 -6.34 14.12
N GLU A 76 6.81 -7.59 13.67
CA GLU A 76 7.31 -7.97 12.35
C GLU A 76 6.24 -8.72 11.56
N LEU A 77 5.82 -8.14 10.44
CA LEU A 77 4.97 -8.84 9.48
C LEU A 77 5.75 -9.93 8.74
N GLN A 78 5.29 -11.17 8.82
CA GLN A 78 5.85 -12.27 8.05
C GLN A 78 5.14 -12.41 6.70
N ARG A 79 3.90 -12.91 6.72
CA ARG A 79 3.08 -13.15 5.52
C ARG A 79 1.67 -12.64 5.72
N ILE A 80 1.24 -11.82 4.77
CA ILE A 80 -0.15 -11.38 4.70
C ILE A 80 -0.79 -12.17 3.58
N GLU A 81 -1.66 -13.10 3.94
CA GLU A 81 -2.62 -13.68 3.01
C GLU A 81 -3.97 -13.01 3.28
N PRO A 82 -4.38 -12.02 2.45
CA PRO A 82 -5.70 -11.43 2.57
C PRO A 82 -6.76 -12.51 2.29
N PRO A 83 -7.94 -12.41 2.92
CA PRO A 83 -9.04 -13.33 2.62
C PRO A 83 -9.47 -13.18 1.15
N LYS A 84 -9.91 -14.28 0.52
CA LYS A 84 -10.24 -14.35 -0.91
C LYS A 84 -11.20 -13.25 -1.37
N GLU A 85 -12.21 -12.93 -0.56
CA GLU A 85 -13.19 -11.88 -0.84
C GLU A 85 -12.56 -10.50 -1.03
N VAL A 86 -11.55 -10.16 -0.21
CA VAL A 86 -10.81 -8.90 -0.30
C VAL A 86 -9.90 -8.91 -1.53
N VAL A 87 -9.23 -10.03 -1.81
CA VAL A 87 -8.40 -10.18 -3.02
C VAL A 87 -9.25 -10.00 -4.28
N GLU A 88 -10.45 -10.55 -4.33
CA GLU A 88 -11.36 -10.41 -5.47
C GLU A 88 -11.91 -8.98 -5.63
N ALA A 89 -12.27 -8.31 -4.53
CA ALA A 89 -12.65 -6.90 -4.56
C ALA A 89 -11.49 -6.01 -5.03
N MET A 90 -10.29 -6.26 -4.50
CA MET A 90 -9.05 -5.57 -4.89
C MET A 90 -8.70 -5.81 -6.36
N HIS A 91 -8.80 -7.04 -6.86
CA HIS A 91 -8.54 -7.36 -8.27
C HIS A 91 -9.50 -6.61 -9.20
N ARG A 92 -10.78 -6.51 -8.84
CA ARG A 92 -11.76 -5.72 -9.60
C ARG A 92 -11.40 -4.23 -9.62
N GLN A 93 -11.06 -3.66 -8.47
CA GLN A 93 -10.69 -2.25 -8.35
C GLN A 93 -9.37 -1.95 -9.09
N MET A 94 -8.35 -2.79 -8.93
CA MET A 94 -7.07 -2.69 -9.65
C MET A 94 -7.26 -2.74 -11.15
N LYS A 95 -8.08 -3.68 -11.63
CA LYS A 95 -8.34 -3.82 -13.06
C LYS A 95 -8.97 -2.54 -13.62
N ALA A 96 -9.98 -2.01 -12.94
CA ALA A 96 -10.61 -0.75 -13.33
C ALA A 96 -9.64 0.44 -13.33
N GLU A 97 -8.79 0.57 -12.29
CA GLU A 97 -7.80 1.65 -12.21
C GLU A 97 -6.70 1.50 -13.26
N ARG A 98 -6.23 0.28 -13.52
CA ARG A 98 -5.25 0.01 -14.59
C ARG A 98 -5.82 0.29 -15.96
N GLU A 99 -7.06 -0.13 -16.24
CA GLU A 99 -7.76 0.18 -17.49
C GLU A 99 -7.92 1.69 -17.66
N ARG A 100 -8.29 2.41 -16.60
CA ARG A 100 -8.38 3.87 -16.61
C ARG A 100 -7.02 4.52 -16.92
N ARG A 101 -5.96 4.11 -16.22
CA ARG A 101 -4.60 4.64 -16.45
C ARG A 101 -4.10 4.32 -17.85
N ALA A 102 -4.37 3.11 -18.36
CA ALA A 102 -4.01 2.71 -19.72
C ALA A 102 -4.72 3.58 -20.77
N MET A 103 -6.02 3.82 -20.62
CA MET A 103 -6.78 4.70 -21.53
C MET A 103 -6.25 6.14 -21.53
N ILE A 104 -5.90 6.68 -20.35
CA ILE A 104 -5.31 8.02 -20.25
C ILE A 104 -3.96 8.06 -20.97
N LEU A 105 -3.08 7.09 -20.70
CA LEU A 105 -1.76 7.01 -21.31
C LEU A 105 -1.84 6.86 -22.84
N GLU A 106 -2.78 6.06 -23.33
CA GLU A 106 -3.02 5.88 -24.75
C GLU A 106 -3.54 7.18 -25.40
N ALA A 107 -4.51 7.85 -24.78
CA ALA A 107 -5.03 9.12 -25.26
C ALA A 107 -3.95 10.21 -25.30
N GLU A 108 -3.10 10.29 -24.27
CA GLU A 108 -1.93 11.17 -24.25
C GLU A 108 -0.93 10.83 -25.35
N GLY A 109 -0.65 9.54 -25.56
CA GLY A 109 0.22 9.06 -26.64
C GLY A 109 -0.30 9.42 -28.03
N GLN A 110 -1.61 9.23 -28.27
CA GLN A 110 -2.26 9.60 -29.52
C GLN A 110 -2.19 11.11 -29.78
N LYS A 111 -2.51 11.92 -28.76
CA LYS A 111 -2.39 13.39 -28.82
C LYS A 111 -0.96 13.81 -29.18
N ARG A 112 0.04 13.24 -28.49
CA ARG A 112 1.45 13.57 -28.71
C ARG A 112 1.94 13.14 -30.09
N SER A 113 1.52 11.98 -30.57
CA SER A 113 1.83 11.52 -31.93
C SER A 113 1.20 12.42 -33.01
N ALA A 114 -0.05 12.85 -32.82
CA ALA A 114 -0.72 13.75 -33.76
C ALA A 114 -0.01 15.11 -33.86
N ILE A 115 0.42 15.67 -32.72
CA ILE A 115 1.20 16.92 -32.66
C ILE A 115 2.53 16.76 -33.41
N LEU A 116 3.31 15.73 -33.09
CA LEU A 116 4.62 15.50 -33.72
C LEU A 116 4.49 15.29 -35.24
N LYS A 117 3.45 14.60 -35.71
CA LYS A 117 3.19 14.44 -37.15
C LYS A 117 2.84 15.76 -37.82
N ALA A 118 2.04 16.62 -37.18
CA ALA A 118 1.68 17.93 -37.72
C ALA A 118 2.90 18.86 -37.78
N GLU A 119 3.71 18.89 -36.72
CA GLU A 119 4.96 19.65 -36.66
C GLU A 119 5.94 19.20 -37.75
N GLY A 120 6.16 17.89 -37.88
CA GLY A 120 7.05 17.33 -38.91
C GLY A 120 6.59 17.66 -40.34
N LYS A 121 5.28 17.64 -40.60
CA LYS A 121 4.73 18.07 -41.91
C LYS A 121 4.96 19.56 -42.16
N ALA A 122 4.70 20.41 -41.16
CA ALA A 122 4.90 21.84 -41.29
C ALA A 122 6.38 22.18 -41.54
N GLU A 123 7.30 21.51 -40.86
CA GLU A 123 8.73 21.68 -41.05
C GLU A 123 9.19 21.22 -42.44
N ALA A 124 8.69 20.07 -42.92
CA ALA A 124 8.99 19.57 -44.26
C ALA A 124 8.52 20.55 -45.35
N ILE A 125 7.30 21.10 -45.25
CA ILE A 125 6.78 22.09 -46.19
C ILE A 125 7.66 23.36 -46.21
N LYS A 126 8.08 23.85 -45.04
CA LYS A 126 9.00 25.00 -44.96
C LYS A 126 10.32 24.71 -45.66
N LYS A 127 10.93 23.56 -45.41
CA LYS A 127 12.21 23.18 -46.03
C LYS A 127 12.12 23.09 -47.56
N VAL A 128 11.01 22.59 -48.10
CA VAL A 128 10.78 22.56 -49.56
C VAL A 128 10.61 23.97 -50.11
N ALA A 129 9.78 24.80 -49.48
CA ALA A 129 9.54 26.17 -49.91
C ALA A 129 10.80 27.05 -49.86
N ASP A 130 11.68 26.82 -48.88
CA ASP A 130 12.97 27.50 -48.80
C ASP A 130 13.92 27.01 -49.91
N ALA A 131 13.92 25.72 -50.26
CA ALA A 131 14.74 25.18 -51.35
C ALA A 131 14.34 25.75 -52.73
N ASP A 132 13.04 25.88 -52.99
CA ASP A 132 12.52 26.42 -54.26
C ASP A 132 12.85 27.92 -54.45
N LYS A 133 13.09 28.67 -53.37
CA LYS A 133 13.50 30.09 -53.44
C LYS A 133 14.94 30.29 -53.94
N TYR A 134 15.76 29.24 -53.95
CA TYR A 134 17.15 29.32 -54.40
C TYR A 134 17.36 28.77 -55.83
N GLN A 135 16.29 28.40 -56.54
CA GLN A 135 16.28 28.12 -57.98
C GLN A 135 15.90 29.36 -58.78
#